data_AF-A0A7K9YT02-F1
#
_entry.id   AF-A0A7K9YT02-F1
#
_cell.length_a   1.000
_cell.length_b   1.000
_cell.length_c   1.000
_cell.angle_alpha   90.00
_cell.angle_beta   90.00
_cell.angle_gamma   90.00
#
_symmetry.space_group_name_H-M   'P 1'
#
loop_
_entity.id
_entity.type
_entity.pdbx_description
1 polymer ?
#
loop_
_entity_poly.entity_id
_entity_poly.type
_entity_poly.pdbx_seq_one_letter_code
_entity_poly.pdbx_strand_id
1 'polypeptide(L)' 'LVEEFKSDALAKFPLLQSFKARTSNIPNIKKFLQPGSPRKPPPQEKDVPKLMAIFH' A
#
# COMPACT_ATOMS: atom_id res chain seq x y z
N LEU A 1 2.60 4.32 -2.43
CA LEU A 1 1.53 5.34 -2.29
C LEU A 1 0.93 5.72 -3.64
N VAL A 2 1.70 6.23 -4.61
CA VAL A 2 1.15 6.69 -5.91
C VAL A 2 0.25 5.65 -6.61
N GLU A 3 0.63 4.37 -6.63
CA GLU A 3 -0.19 3.30 -7.21
C GLU A 3 -1.48 2.95 -6.44
N GLU A 4 -1.51 3.16 -5.12
CA GLU A 4 -2.69 2.90 -4.30
C GLU A 4 -3.72 4.03 -4.46
N PHE A 5 -3.26 5.21 -4.87
CA PHE A 5 -4.11 6.36 -5.19
C PHE A 5 -4.48 6.46 -6.67
N LYS A 6 -3.66 5.88 -7.56
CA LYS A 6 -3.87 5.87 -9.02
C LYS A 6 -3.51 4.50 -9.59
N SER A 7 -4.54 3.73 -9.92
CA SER A 7 -4.41 2.36 -10.43
C SER A 7 -3.69 2.27 -11.78
N ASP A 8 -3.67 3.36 -12.54
CA ASP A 8 -3.04 3.49 -13.85
C ASP A 8 -1.57 3.97 -13.81
N ALA A 9 -1.04 4.27 -12.62
CA ALA A 9 0.31 4.82 -12.48
C ALA A 9 1.42 3.92 -13.08
N LEU A 10 1.21 2.59 -13.06
CA LEU A 10 2.13 1.63 -13.68
C LEU A 10 1.75 1.23 -15.11
N ALA A 11 0.67 1.75 -15.70
CA ALA A 11 0.15 1.30 -17.00
C ALA A 11 1.22 1.31 -18.10
N LYS A 12 2.11 2.31 -18.08
CA LYS A 12 3.19 2.50 -19.07
C LYS A 12 4.48 1.74 -18.77
N PHE A 13 4.54 0.98 -17.68
CA PHE A 13 5.76 0.34 -17.18
C PHE A 13 5.60 -1.18 -17.03
N PRO A 14 5.68 -1.95 -18.14
CA PRO A 14 5.40 -3.39 -18.12
C PRO A 14 6.35 -4.20 -17.21
N LEU A 15 7.61 -3.78 -17.10
CA LEU A 15 8.58 -4.42 -16.19
C LEU A 15 8.21 -4.22 -14.72
N LEU A 16 7.71 -3.03 -14.35
CA LEU A 16 7.27 -2.76 -12.97
C LEU A 16 5.99 -3.54 -12.63
N GLN A 17 5.07 -3.70 -13.58
CA GLN A 17 3.87 -4.53 -13.40
C GLN A 17 4.22 -6.00 -13.14
N SER A 18 5.11 -6.57 -13.96
CA SER A 18 5.55 -7.97 -13.78
C SER A 18 6.33 -8.16 -12.47
N PHE A 19 7.17 -7.20 -12.09
CA PHE A 19 7.87 -7.19 -10.81
C PHE A 19 6.89 -7.15 -9.63
N LYS A 20 5.87 -6.29 -9.69
CA LYS A 20 4.81 -6.20 -8.67
C LYS A 20 4.08 -7.53 -8.52
N ALA A 21 3.64 -8.12 -9.63
CA ALA A 21 2.93 -9.41 -9.63
C ALA A 21 3.78 -10.52 -9.02
N ARG A 22 5.06 -10.61 -9.39
CA ARG A 22 5.99 -11.59 -8.83
C ARG A 22 6.19 -11.38 -7.33
N THR A 23 6.41 -10.15 -6.90
CA THR A 23 6.63 -9.79 -5.50
C THR A 23 5.39 -10.04 -4.64
N SER A 24 4.19 -9.69 -5.12
CA SER A 24 2.94 -9.94 -4.39
C SER A 24 2.62 -11.42 -4.20
N ASN A 25 3.19 -12.29 -5.05
CA ASN A 25 2.98 -13.74 -4.98
C ASN A 25 3.93 -14.47 -4.02
N ILE A 26 4.95 -13.79 -3.47
CA ILE A 26 5.83 -14.38 -2.45
C ILE A 26 4.99 -14.75 -1.22
N PRO A 27 5.08 -15.96 -0.64
CA PRO A 27 4.13 -16.46 0.37
C PRO A 27 3.90 -15.51 1.55
N ASN A 28 4.97 -14.98 2.14
CA ASN A 28 4.88 -14.07 3.27
C ASN A 28 4.27 -12.71 2.89
N ILE A 29 4.59 -12.20 1.70
CA ILE A 29 4.02 -10.96 1.18
C ILE A 29 2.54 -11.17 0.87
N LYS A 30 2.19 -12.26 0.18
CA LYS A 30 0.81 -12.64 -0.13
C LYS A 30 -0.03 -12.73 1.14
N LYS A 31 0.50 -13.35 2.20
CA LYS A 31 -0.13 -13.40 3.54
C LYS A 31 -0.28 -12.01 4.15
N PHE A 32 0.74 -11.17 4.05
CA PHE A 32 0.70 -9.78 4.54
C PHE A 32 -0.29 -8.89 3.77
N LEU A 33 -0.58 -9.21 2.50
CA LEU A 33 -1.57 -8.51 1.68
C LEU A 33 -3.01 -8.99 1.92
N GLN A 34 -3.22 -10.11 2.61
CA GLN A 34 -4.57 -10.60 2.92
C GLN A 34 -5.26 -9.73 4.00
N PRO A 35 -6.61 -9.67 3.99
CA PRO A 35 -7.38 -9.09 5.09
C PRO A 35 -7.00 -9.71 6.44
N GLY A 36 -6.98 -8.90 7.51
CA GLY A 36 -6.60 -9.35 8.86
C GLY A 36 -5.08 -9.37 9.12
N SER A 37 -4.27 -9.09 8.11
CA SER A 37 -2.84 -8.77 8.30
C SER A 37 -2.65 -7.47 9.10
N PRO A 38 -1.52 -7.28 9.80
CA PRO A 38 -1.14 -6.02 10.44
C PRO A 38 -0.85 -4.87 9.44
N ARG A 39 -1.09 -5.07 8.13
CA ARG A 39 -1.01 -4.02 7.12
C ARG A 39 -1.97 -2.88 7.46
N LYS A 40 -1.41 -1.72 7.79
CA LYS A 40 -2.20 -0.52 8.11
C LYS A 40 -2.81 0.08 6.84
N PRO A 41 -4.03 0.62 6.91
CA PRO A 41 -4.62 1.38 5.82
C PRO A 41 -3.87 2.70 5.60
N PRO A 42 -4.01 3.34 4.43
CA PRO A 42 -3.55 4.70 4.21
C PRO A 42 -4.15 5.65 5.26
N PRO A 43 -3.38 6.61 5.79
CA PRO A 43 -3.89 7.62 6.71
C PRO A 43 -5.02 8.42 6.07
N GLN A 44 -6.09 8.66 6.81
CA GLN A 44 -7.17 9.54 6.41
C GLN A 44 -6.98 10.94 7.01
N GLU A 45 -7.57 11.97 6.42
CA GLU A 45 -7.46 13.35 6.94
C GLU A 45 -7.91 13.48 8.40
N LYS A 46 -8.91 12.69 8.82
CA LYS A 46 -9.40 12.61 10.20
C LYS A 46 -8.36 12.08 11.20
N ASP A 47 -7.32 11.38 10.73
CA ASP A 47 -6.26 10.85 11.59
C ASP A 47 -5.21 11.92 11.90
N VAL A 48 -5.15 12.99 11.11
CA VAL A 48 -4.16 14.07 11.24
C VAL A 48 -4.27 14.77 12.60
N PRO A 49 -5.45 15.24 13.07
CA PRO A 49 -5.55 15.90 14.38
C PRO A 49 -5.07 15.01 15.54
N LYS A 50 -5.37 13.71 15.47
CA LYS A 50 -4.92 12.74 16.49
C LYS A 50 -3.42 12.56 16.49
N LEU A 51 -2.79 12.52 15.30
CA LEU A 51 -1.34 12.48 15.18
C LEU A 51 -0.71 13.76 15.74
N MET A 52 -1.28 14.93 15.43
CA MET A 52 -0.76 16.20 15.93
C MET A 52 -0.82 16.27 17.45
N ALA A 53 -1.91 15.81 18.07
CA ALA A 53 -2.05 15.80 19.53
C ALA A 53 -1.08 14.85 20.27
N ILE A 54 -0.46 13.89 19.57
CA ILE A 54 0.50 12.94 20.16
C ILE A 54 1.95 13.43 19.99
N PHE A 55 2.26 14.02 18.83
CA PHE A 55 3.63 14.29 18.40
C PHE A 55 4.03 15.78 18.41
N HIS A 56 3.09 16.69 18.68
CA HIS A 56 3.33 18.14 18.87
C HIS A 56 2.88 18.58 20.25
#